data_AF-A0A552LG03-F1
#
_entry.id   AF-A0A552LG03-F1
#
_cell.length_a   1.000
_cell.length_b   1.000
_cell.length_c   1.000
_cell.angle_alpha   90.00
_cell.angle_beta   90.00
_cell.angle_gamma   90.00
#
_symmetry.space_group_name_H-M   'P 1'
#
loop_
_entity.id
_entity.type
_entity.pdbx_description
1 polymer ?
#
loop_
_entity_poly.entity_id
_entity_poly.type
_entity_poly.pdbx_seq_one_letter_code
_entity_poly.pdbx_strand_id
1 'polypeptide(L)'
;MQNFTTIPSSETLTNSLAPLLNNDKSALSNSSGTVFPTTELQVGMKCWRTDQQKLYLLTNASPATWILLADLSSGSTSVAAAIAAQSASDATALGGQLPSYYTDITARLGFTPLNKAGDTATGLQYQVRAAGAFQYWGLTAANYLSVGQSSTGDAYVKNAYPSKSLILGAGNTDHVVINAAGAVGAGGANFGAAGQVLTSAGSAAPPGWQTPPEEFASGTRLLFQQTAAPTGWTKDTTHNDKALRVVNGAVSSGGTVAFTSAFISQAVSGTVGSTTLVESQIPSHTHTHRGYVSVKGGSAWPNSGGGGGATISTSGLTTTATGGGGSHNHSFAANSINLAVQYVDVIIATKN
;
A
#
# COMPACT_ATOMS: atom_id res chain seq x y z
N MET A 1 -37.69 -89.12 2.31
CA MET A 1 -39.16 -89.03 2.46
C MET A 1 -39.76 -89.36 1.11
N GLN A 2 -39.94 -90.65 0.86
CA GLN A 2 -40.40 -91.24 -0.41
C GLN A 2 -41.20 -92.50 -0.08
N ASN A 3 -42.12 -92.37 0.89
CA ASN A 3 -42.76 -93.50 1.56
C ASN A 3 -44.24 -93.57 1.18
N PHE A 4 -44.55 -93.28 -0.08
CA PHE A 4 -45.93 -93.40 -0.55
C PHE A 4 -46.34 -94.86 -0.52
N THR A 5 -47.47 -95.16 0.12
CA THR A 5 -48.07 -96.49 0.13
C THR A 5 -49.53 -96.42 -0.29
N THR A 6 -49.93 -97.31 -1.19
CA THR A 6 -51.33 -97.44 -1.61
C THR A 6 -52.16 -98.02 -0.47
N ILE A 7 -53.19 -97.28 -0.03
CA ILE A 7 -54.12 -97.74 1.01
C ILE A 7 -55.25 -98.52 0.32
N PRO A 8 -55.40 -99.83 0.56
CA PRO A 8 -56.43 -100.62 -0.10
C PRO A 8 -57.81 -100.22 0.43
N SER A 9 -58.84 -100.35 -0.42
CA SER A 9 -60.22 -99.99 -0.07
C SER A 9 -60.83 -100.86 1.05
N SER A 10 -60.15 -101.95 1.43
CA SER A 10 -60.53 -102.84 2.53
C SER A 10 -59.99 -102.39 3.90
N GLU A 11 -59.15 -101.35 3.97
CA GLU A 11 -58.53 -100.90 5.23
C GLU A 11 -59.51 -100.11 6.09
N THR A 12 -59.43 -100.26 7.42
CA THR A 12 -60.26 -99.46 8.33
C THR A 12 -59.79 -98.01 8.39
N LEU A 13 -60.70 -97.08 8.70
CA LEU A 13 -60.36 -95.65 8.85
C LEU A 13 -59.25 -95.42 9.89
N THR A 14 -59.29 -96.17 11.00
CA THR A 14 -58.28 -96.09 12.08
C THR A 14 -56.90 -96.53 11.59
N ASN A 15 -56.82 -97.64 10.86
CA ASN A 15 -55.55 -98.15 10.35
C ASN A 15 -55.01 -97.31 9.17
N SER A 16 -55.89 -96.61 8.45
CA SER A 16 -55.52 -95.76 7.32
C SER A 16 -54.84 -94.45 7.72
N LEU A 17 -54.97 -94.01 8.97
CA LEU A 17 -54.46 -92.70 9.43
C LEU A 17 -52.94 -92.56 9.28
N ALA A 18 -52.17 -93.55 9.72
CA ALA A 18 -50.71 -93.47 9.66
C ALA A 18 -50.16 -93.51 8.21
N PRO A 19 -50.64 -94.40 7.32
CA PRO A 19 -50.33 -94.35 5.89
C PRO A 19 -50.73 -93.02 5.23
N LEU A 20 -51.91 -92.47 5.53
CA LEU A 20 -52.38 -91.21 4.95
C LEU A 20 -51.45 -90.05 5.31
N LEU A 21 -51.09 -89.91 6.59
CA LEU A 21 -50.16 -88.88 7.06
C LEU A 21 -48.75 -89.04 6.44
N ASN A 22 -48.32 -90.27 6.17
CA ASN A 22 -47.04 -90.54 5.49
C ASN A 22 -47.10 -90.19 3.99
N ASN A 23 -48.24 -90.43 3.34
CA ASN A 23 -48.49 -90.02 1.96
C ASN A 23 -48.51 -88.49 1.85
N ASP A 24 -49.22 -87.79 2.75
CA ASP A 24 -49.28 -86.33 2.80
C ASP A 24 -47.90 -85.70 3.02
N LYS A 25 -47.11 -86.24 3.95
CA LYS A 25 -45.71 -85.80 4.15
C LYS A 25 -44.86 -86.02 2.90
N SER A 26 -45.05 -87.13 2.21
CA SER A 26 -44.34 -87.42 0.95
C SER A 26 -44.74 -86.45 -0.15
N ALA A 27 -46.01 -86.05 -0.24
CA ALA A 27 -46.48 -85.06 -1.22
C ALA A 27 -45.99 -83.64 -0.89
N LEU A 28 -46.16 -83.18 0.36
CA LEU A 28 -45.76 -81.85 0.82
C LEU A 28 -44.25 -81.62 0.70
N SER A 29 -43.46 -82.66 0.89
CA SER A 29 -42.01 -82.59 0.71
C SER A 29 -41.55 -82.76 -0.74
N ASN A 30 -42.48 -82.84 -1.71
CA ASN A 30 -42.20 -83.17 -3.11
C ASN A 30 -41.27 -84.39 -3.21
N SER A 31 -41.62 -85.49 -2.53
CA SER A 31 -40.86 -86.75 -2.49
C SER A 31 -39.36 -86.55 -2.21
N SER A 32 -39.03 -85.64 -1.30
CA SER A 32 -37.63 -85.26 -1.04
C SER A 32 -36.74 -86.43 -0.62
N GLY A 33 -35.55 -86.50 -1.21
CA GLY A 33 -34.56 -87.54 -0.92
C GLY A 33 -33.28 -87.36 -1.74
N THR A 34 -32.33 -88.28 -1.55
CA THR A 34 -31.04 -88.29 -2.26
C THR A 34 -31.05 -89.17 -3.52
N VAL A 35 -32.16 -89.84 -3.80
CA VAL A 35 -32.41 -90.68 -4.99
C VAL A 35 -33.80 -90.36 -5.55
N PHE A 36 -34.13 -90.84 -6.76
CA PHE A 36 -35.51 -90.78 -7.25
C PHE A 36 -36.35 -91.93 -6.68
N PRO A 37 -37.66 -91.72 -6.44
CA PRO A 37 -38.57 -92.83 -6.15
C PRO A 37 -38.54 -93.86 -7.28
N THR A 38 -38.70 -95.13 -6.95
CA THR A 38 -38.65 -96.25 -7.92
C THR A 38 -39.90 -97.13 -7.90
N THR A 39 -40.80 -96.94 -6.94
CA THR A 39 -42.04 -97.70 -6.75
C THR A 39 -43.23 -96.76 -6.73
N GLU A 40 -44.42 -97.25 -7.10
CA GLU A 40 -45.69 -96.48 -7.07
C GLU A 40 -45.60 -95.13 -7.82
N LEU A 41 -44.90 -95.12 -8.96
CA LEU A 41 -44.63 -93.91 -9.74
C LEU A 41 -45.89 -93.39 -10.45
N GLN A 42 -46.11 -92.07 -10.35
CA GLN A 42 -47.22 -91.36 -10.99
C GLN A 42 -46.67 -90.21 -11.84
N VAL A 43 -47.07 -90.13 -13.11
CA VAL A 43 -46.67 -89.01 -13.98
C VAL A 43 -47.16 -87.70 -13.38
N GLY A 44 -46.29 -86.70 -13.31
CA GLY A 44 -46.53 -85.44 -12.61
C GLY A 44 -46.02 -85.41 -11.15
N MET A 45 -45.53 -86.53 -10.62
CA MET A 45 -44.86 -86.57 -9.32
C MET A 45 -43.62 -85.67 -9.33
N LYS A 46 -43.42 -84.89 -8.27
CA LYS A 46 -42.23 -84.05 -8.09
C LYS A 46 -41.25 -84.72 -7.13
N CYS A 47 -39.95 -84.57 -7.40
CA CYS A 47 -38.88 -85.07 -6.55
C CYS A 47 -37.86 -83.96 -6.26
N TRP A 48 -37.76 -83.52 -5.00
CA TRP A 48 -36.68 -82.66 -4.54
C TRP A 48 -35.44 -83.49 -4.19
N ARG A 49 -34.41 -83.41 -5.03
CA ARG A 49 -33.11 -84.03 -4.82
C ARG A 49 -32.31 -83.19 -3.84
N THR A 50 -32.34 -83.57 -2.56
CA THR A 50 -31.69 -82.81 -1.48
C THR A 50 -30.17 -82.81 -1.58
N ASP A 51 -29.60 -83.87 -2.15
CA ASP A 51 -28.17 -84.01 -2.44
C ASP A 51 -27.70 -83.06 -3.54
N GLN A 52 -28.58 -82.77 -4.49
CA GLN A 52 -28.28 -81.91 -5.64
C GLN A 52 -28.82 -80.49 -5.48
N GLN A 53 -29.70 -80.25 -4.50
CA GLN A 53 -30.50 -79.04 -4.35
C GLN A 53 -31.29 -78.70 -5.63
N LYS A 54 -31.92 -79.72 -6.23
CA LYS A 54 -32.66 -79.63 -7.51
C LYS A 54 -34.07 -80.21 -7.41
N LEU A 55 -35.04 -79.59 -8.07
CA LEU A 55 -36.41 -80.07 -8.18
C LEU A 55 -36.64 -80.72 -9.54
N TYR A 56 -37.18 -81.93 -9.56
CA TYR A 56 -37.50 -82.70 -10.76
C TYR A 56 -38.99 -83.04 -10.85
N LEU A 57 -39.48 -83.37 -12.05
CA LEU A 57 -40.84 -83.84 -12.34
C LEU A 57 -40.79 -85.12 -13.17
N LEU A 58 -41.57 -86.12 -12.80
CA LEU A 58 -41.71 -87.36 -13.56
C LEU A 58 -42.62 -87.14 -14.76
N THR A 59 -42.13 -87.36 -15.98
CA THR A 59 -42.91 -87.23 -17.23
C THR A 59 -43.31 -88.57 -17.84
N ASN A 60 -42.65 -89.66 -17.46
CA ASN A 60 -43.00 -91.01 -17.85
C ASN A 60 -42.70 -91.98 -16.70
N ALA A 61 -43.61 -92.89 -16.36
CA ALA A 61 -43.46 -93.84 -15.26
C ALA A 61 -42.82 -95.18 -15.66
N SER A 62 -42.77 -95.51 -16.96
CA SER A 62 -42.16 -96.75 -17.45
C SER A 62 -41.60 -96.60 -18.88
N PRO A 63 -40.27 -96.50 -19.05
CA PRO A 63 -39.26 -96.33 -18.00
C PRO A 63 -39.38 -94.96 -17.31
N ALA A 64 -39.03 -94.91 -16.02
CA ALA A 64 -39.09 -93.69 -15.23
C ALA A 64 -38.21 -92.58 -15.82
N THR A 65 -38.82 -91.48 -16.24
CA THR A 65 -38.12 -90.34 -16.85
C THR A 65 -38.41 -89.08 -16.03
N TRP A 66 -37.36 -88.49 -15.46
CA TRP A 66 -37.43 -87.30 -14.62
C TRP A 66 -36.78 -86.11 -15.33
N ILE A 67 -37.51 -85.01 -15.46
CA ILE A 67 -36.99 -83.75 -16.03
C ILE A 67 -36.68 -82.75 -14.91
N LEU A 68 -35.64 -81.95 -15.09
CA LEU A 68 -35.27 -80.89 -14.14
C LEU A 68 -36.24 -79.71 -14.28
N LEU A 69 -36.80 -79.24 -13.17
CA LEU A 69 -37.65 -78.04 -13.11
C LEU A 69 -36.94 -76.83 -12.51
N ALA A 70 -36.08 -77.04 -11.52
CA ALA A 70 -35.34 -75.94 -10.88
C ALA A 70 -34.03 -76.44 -10.27
N ASP A 71 -32.98 -75.63 -10.33
CA ASP A 71 -31.68 -75.87 -9.72
C ASP A 71 -31.35 -74.73 -8.76
N LEU A 72 -31.21 -75.06 -7.47
CA LEU A 72 -30.91 -74.11 -6.40
C LEU A 72 -29.57 -74.41 -5.72
N SER A 73 -28.72 -75.23 -6.34
CA SER A 73 -27.39 -75.57 -5.80
C SER A 73 -26.44 -74.38 -5.64
N SER A 74 -26.74 -73.25 -6.27
CA SER A 74 -25.93 -72.03 -6.24
C SER A 74 -26.39 -70.95 -5.26
N GLY A 75 -27.44 -71.19 -4.46
CA GLY A 75 -27.79 -70.35 -3.30
C GLY A 75 -28.29 -68.91 -3.55
N SER A 76 -28.33 -68.38 -4.78
CA SER A 76 -29.09 -67.18 -5.14
C SER A 76 -29.02 -66.95 -6.66
N THR A 77 -30.11 -67.11 -7.39
CA THR A 77 -30.05 -67.06 -8.87
C THR A 77 -29.80 -65.67 -9.44
N SER A 78 -29.80 -64.59 -8.64
CA SER A 78 -29.46 -63.23 -9.10
C SER A 78 -28.34 -62.55 -8.33
N VAL A 79 -28.15 -62.81 -7.03
CA VAL A 79 -27.10 -62.14 -6.24
C VAL A 79 -25.78 -62.92 -6.27
N ALA A 80 -25.81 -64.25 -6.36
CA ALA A 80 -24.59 -65.05 -6.46
C ALA A 80 -23.95 -64.96 -7.86
N ALA A 81 -24.77 -64.85 -8.91
CA ALA A 81 -24.31 -64.66 -10.29
C ALA A 81 -23.52 -63.35 -10.48
N ALA A 82 -23.95 -62.26 -9.81
CA ALA A 82 -23.29 -60.96 -9.91
C ALA A 82 -21.91 -60.90 -9.23
N ILE A 83 -21.67 -61.71 -8.20
CA ILE A 83 -20.41 -61.70 -7.44
C ILE A 83 -19.33 -62.60 -8.09
N ALA A 84 -19.73 -63.60 -8.90
CA ALA A 84 -18.83 -64.58 -9.50
C ALA A 84 -18.53 -64.37 -11.01
N ALA A 85 -19.11 -63.35 -11.64
CA ALA A 85 -18.98 -63.13 -13.08
C ALA A 85 -17.53 -62.76 -13.48
N GLN A 86 -16.87 -63.64 -14.24
CA GLN A 86 -15.50 -63.48 -14.74
C GLN A 86 -15.44 -63.19 -16.25
N SER A 87 -16.55 -63.31 -17.00
CA SER A 87 -16.60 -62.98 -18.43
C SER A 87 -17.95 -62.35 -18.87
N ALA A 88 -17.93 -61.62 -20.00
CA ALA A 88 -19.04 -60.77 -20.47
C ALA A 88 -20.31 -61.54 -20.89
N SER A 89 -20.25 -62.86 -21.06
CA SER A 89 -21.42 -63.70 -21.38
C SER A 89 -22.44 -63.77 -20.25
N ASP A 90 -22.00 -63.54 -19.01
CA ASP A 90 -22.84 -63.60 -17.80
C ASP A 90 -23.39 -62.20 -17.42
N ALA A 91 -23.04 -61.19 -18.22
CA ALA A 91 -23.25 -59.79 -17.90
C ALA A 91 -24.64 -59.27 -18.27
N THR A 92 -25.57 -60.11 -18.73
CA THR A 92 -26.93 -59.72 -19.12
C THR A 92 -27.70 -59.07 -17.96
N ALA A 93 -27.43 -59.47 -16.71
CA ALA A 93 -27.98 -58.84 -15.50
C ALA A 93 -27.35 -57.47 -15.16
N LEU A 94 -26.20 -57.15 -15.79
CA LEU A 94 -25.38 -55.96 -15.59
C LEU A 94 -25.28 -55.10 -16.87
N GLY A 95 -26.23 -55.23 -17.80
CA GLY A 95 -26.24 -54.47 -19.05
C GLY A 95 -25.09 -54.80 -20.01
N GLY A 96 -24.57 -56.02 -19.94
CA GLY A 96 -23.45 -56.50 -20.77
C GLY A 96 -22.06 -56.19 -20.21
N GLN A 97 -21.96 -55.70 -18.97
CA GLN A 97 -20.68 -55.34 -18.34
C GLN A 97 -20.30 -56.25 -17.14
N LEU A 98 -19.02 -56.51 -16.97
CA LEU A 98 -18.48 -57.24 -15.81
C LEU A 98 -18.63 -56.43 -14.51
N PRO A 99 -18.65 -57.05 -13.32
CA PRO A 99 -18.65 -56.33 -12.04
C PRO A 99 -17.48 -55.34 -11.91
N SER A 100 -16.31 -55.68 -12.48
CA SER A 100 -15.12 -54.84 -12.52
C SER A 100 -15.34 -53.51 -13.26
N TYR A 101 -16.23 -53.47 -14.25
CA TYR A 101 -16.60 -52.25 -14.98
C TYR A 101 -17.23 -51.19 -14.06
N TYR A 102 -17.95 -51.61 -13.01
CA TYR A 102 -18.63 -50.70 -12.10
C TYR A 102 -17.73 -50.23 -10.96
N THR A 103 -16.74 -51.03 -10.58
CA THR A 103 -15.74 -50.68 -9.56
C THR A 103 -14.59 -49.86 -10.14
N ASP A 104 -14.27 -50.01 -11.43
CA ASP A 104 -13.26 -49.20 -12.11
C ASP A 104 -13.87 -47.89 -12.65
N ILE A 105 -14.16 -46.99 -11.71
CA ILE A 105 -14.74 -45.68 -11.98
C ILE A 105 -13.82 -44.87 -12.91
N THR A 106 -12.50 -45.01 -12.77
CA THR A 106 -11.50 -44.29 -13.57
C THR A 106 -11.51 -44.75 -15.03
N ALA A 107 -11.55 -46.05 -15.30
CA ALA A 107 -11.65 -46.56 -16.66
C ALA A 107 -12.99 -46.22 -17.33
N ARG A 108 -14.08 -46.15 -16.55
CA ARG A 108 -15.41 -45.79 -17.07
C ARG A 108 -15.53 -44.31 -17.43
N LEU A 109 -15.07 -43.44 -16.55
CA LEU A 109 -15.19 -41.99 -16.73
C LEU A 109 -14.07 -41.41 -17.60
N GLY A 110 -12.97 -42.16 -17.78
CA GLY A 110 -11.76 -41.67 -18.46
C GLY A 110 -10.97 -40.66 -17.61
N PHE A 111 -11.35 -40.47 -16.35
CA PHE A 111 -10.67 -39.63 -15.37
C PHE A 111 -10.99 -40.13 -13.96
N THR A 112 -10.07 -39.88 -13.02
CA THR A 112 -10.30 -40.15 -11.59
C THR A 112 -11.20 -39.04 -11.04
N PRO A 113 -12.44 -39.31 -10.59
CA PRO A 113 -13.29 -38.30 -9.97
C PRO A 113 -12.75 -37.93 -8.59
N LEU A 114 -12.97 -36.68 -8.17
CA LEU A 114 -12.53 -36.25 -6.86
C LEU A 114 -13.26 -37.03 -5.75
N ASN A 115 -12.52 -37.70 -4.87
CA ASN A 115 -13.01 -38.22 -3.61
C ASN A 115 -13.06 -37.08 -2.57
N LYS A 116 -14.12 -37.05 -1.77
CA LYS A 116 -14.40 -35.96 -0.80
C LYS A 116 -13.46 -35.96 0.42
N ALA A 117 -12.55 -36.93 0.53
CA ALA A 117 -11.69 -37.12 1.69
C ALA A 117 -10.21 -37.02 1.29
N GLY A 118 -9.72 -35.78 1.19
CA GLY A 118 -8.28 -35.52 1.09
C GLY A 118 -7.73 -35.29 -0.31
N ASP A 119 -8.58 -35.05 -1.31
CA ASP A 119 -8.08 -34.74 -2.65
C ASP A 119 -7.42 -33.35 -2.73
N THR A 120 -6.09 -33.40 -2.82
CA THR A 120 -5.32 -32.37 -3.52
C THR A 120 -5.37 -32.75 -4.99
N ALA A 121 -6.24 -32.11 -5.79
CA ALA A 121 -6.18 -32.32 -7.23
C ALA A 121 -4.85 -31.77 -7.76
N THR A 122 -3.92 -32.68 -8.06
CA THR A 122 -2.64 -32.41 -8.69
C THR A 122 -2.86 -32.28 -10.20
N GLY A 123 -3.05 -31.04 -10.68
CA GLY A 123 -3.32 -30.75 -12.10
C GLY A 123 -4.45 -29.73 -12.29
N LEU A 124 -4.58 -29.20 -13.50
CA LEU A 124 -5.52 -28.12 -13.83
C LEU A 124 -6.99 -28.51 -13.53
N GLN A 125 -7.58 -27.83 -12.55
CA GLN A 125 -8.90 -28.16 -11.98
C GLN A 125 -10.10 -27.58 -12.75
N TYR A 126 -9.92 -26.97 -13.92
CA TYR A 126 -11.02 -26.30 -14.62
C TYR A 126 -10.95 -26.53 -16.14
N GLN A 127 -11.90 -27.30 -16.68
CA GLN A 127 -12.22 -27.34 -18.12
C GLN A 127 -13.63 -26.78 -18.32
N VAL A 128 -13.75 -25.51 -18.72
CA VAL A 128 -15.04 -24.91 -19.09
C VAL A 128 -15.25 -25.06 -20.60
N ARG A 129 -16.32 -25.75 -21.00
CA ARG A 129 -16.73 -25.95 -22.40
C ARG A 129 -17.75 -24.89 -22.84
N ALA A 130 -17.38 -23.62 -22.74
CA ALA A 130 -18.16 -22.52 -23.32
C ALA A 130 -17.21 -21.42 -23.82
N ALA A 131 -17.44 -20.94 -25.05
CA ALA A 131 -16.66 -19.87 -25.64
C ALA A 131 -16.82 -18.59 -24.81
N GLY A 132 -15.72 -18.12 -24.19
CA GLY A 132 -15.64 -16.79 -23.57
C GLY A 132 -15.45 -16.73 -22.05
N ALA A 133 -15.29 -17.83 -21.33
CA ALA A 133 -15.01 -17.82 -19.89
C ALA A 133 -13.65 -18.47 -19.55
N PHE A 134 -12.78 -17.69 -18.89
CA PHE A 134 -11.48 -18.05 -18.30
C PHE A 134 -10.56 -18.92 -19.18
N GLN A 135 -9.98 -18.32 -20.21
CA GLN A 135 -8.95 -18.96 -21.04
C GLN A 135 -7.60 -18.97 -20.31
N TYR A 136 -7.22 -20.11 -19.74
CA TYR A 136 -5.82 -20.36 -19.41
C TYR A 136 -5.09 -20.84 -20.68
N TRP A 137 -4.60 -19.91 -21.50
CA TRP A 137 -3.74 -20.24 -22.63
C TRP A 137 -2.29 -20.43 -22.19
N GLY A 138 -1.69 -21.57 -22.55
CA GLY A 138 -0.23 -21.73 -22.58
C GLY A 138 0.45 -22.15 -21.29
N LEU A 139 -0.17 -22.99 -20.45
CA LEU A 139 0.55 -23.70 -19.39
C LEU A 139 1.38 -24.84 -19.96
N THR A 140 2.64 -24.58 -20.26
CA THR A 140 3.62 -25.68 -20.24
C THR A 140 3.93 -26.00 -18.78
N ALA A 141 4.42 -27.20 -18.47
CA ALA A 141 4.49 -27.79 -17.12
C ALA A 141 5.19 -26.96 -16.01
N ALA A 142 5.85 -25.85 -16.35
CA ALA A 142 6.43 -24.92 -15.39
C ALA A 142 5.49 -23.77 -14.99
N ASN A 143 4.45 -23.48 -15.78
CA ASN A 143 3.69 -22.26 -15.66
C ASN A 143 2.63 -22.41 -14.56
N TYR A 144 2.58 -21.52 -13.56
CA TYR A 144 1.55 -21.55 -12.52
C TYR A 144 1.18 -20.12 -12.08
N LEU A 145 -0.05 -19.71 -12.37
CA LEU A 145 -0.72 -18.64 -11.64
C LEU A 145 -1.40 -19.27 -10.43
N SER A 146 -0.89 -19.01 -9.23
CA SER A 146 -1.50 -19.50 -8.00
C SER A 146 -2.48 -18.48 -7.44
N VAL A 147 -3.70 -18.95 -7.17
CA VAL A 147 -4.73 -18.23 -6.42
C VAL A 147 -5.04 -19.07 -5.19
N GLY A 148 -4.83 -18.52 -4.00
CA GLY A 148 -5.00 -19.27 -2.76
C GLY A 148 -5.11 -18.36 -1.54
N GLN A 149 -5.47 -18.94 -0.40
CA GLN A 149 -5.40 -18.28 0.90
C GLN A 149 -4.05 -18.56 1.56
N SER A 150 -3.48 -17.53 2.19
CA SER A 150 -2.33 -17.63 3.09
C SER A 150 -2.72 -18.36 4.38
N SER A 151 -1.74 -18.90 5.12
CA SER A 151 -1.94 -19.36 6.50
C SER A 151 -2.39 -18.23 7.45
N THR A 152 -2.29 -16.98 7.00
CA THR A 152 -2.80 -15.77 7.68
C THR A 152 -4.24 -15.40 7.30
N GLY A 153 -4.86 -16.09 6.34
CA GLY A 153 -6.22 -15.84 5.86
C GLY A 153 -6.34 -14.93 4.64
N ASP A 154 -5.26 -14.32 4.15
CA ASP A 154 -5.29 -13.41 3.01
C ASP A 154 -5.40 -14.16 1.67
N ALA A 155 -6.31 -13.74 0.80
CA ALA A 155 -6.34 -14.20 -0.58
C ALA A 155 -5.21 -13.52 -1.39
N TYR A 156 -4.41 -14.29 -2.13
CA TYR A 156 -3.32 -13.75 -2.94
C TYR A 156 -3.34 -14.28 -4.37
N VAL A 157 -2.79 -13.45 -5.27
CA VAL A 157 -2.43 -13.82 -6.64
C VAL A 157 -0.92 -13.69 -6.77
N LYS A 158 -0.24 -14.78 -7.14
CA LYS A 158 1.23 -14.77 -7.31
C LYS A 158 1.61 -15.28 -8.69
N ASN A 159 2.48 -14.52 -9.35
CA ASN A 159 3.24 -15.00 -10.48
C ASN A 159 4.54 -15.62 -9.96
N ALA A 160 4.69 -16.95 -10.07
CA ALA A 160 5.88 -17.66 -9.57
C ALA A 160 7.09 -17.57 -10.52
N TYR A 161 6.96 -16.86 -11.64
CA TYR A 161 8.06 -16.65 -12.57
C TYR A 161 8.96 -15.49 -12.18
N PRO A 162 10.24 -15.72 -11.85
CA PRO A 162 11.15 -14.69 -11.40
C PRO A 162 11.53 -13.67 -12.49
N SER A 163 11.09 -13.86 -13.74
CA SER A 163 11.42 -12.98 -14.87
C SER A 163 10.19 -12.53 -15.66
N LYS A 164 8.98 -12.74 -15.13
CA LYS A 164 7.74 -12.34 -15.79
C LYS A 164 6.93 -11.43 -14.88
N SER A 165 6.16 -10.56 -15.51
CA SER A 165 5.28 -9.63 -14.81
C SER A 165 3.95 -10.29 -14.48
N LEU A 166 3.31 -9.86 -13.38
CA LEU A 166 1.88 -10.04 -13.17
C LEU A 166 1.15 -8.86 -13.83
N ILE A 167 0.18 -9.14 -14.69
CA ILE A 167 -0.44 -8.13 -15.55
C ILE A 167 -1.96 -8.20 -15.42
N LEU A 168 -2.59 -7.04 -15.24
CA LEU A 168 -4.03 -6.84 -15.41
C LEU A 168 -4.25 -5.98 -16.65
N GLY A 169 -4.98 -6.52 -17.63
CA GLY A 169 -5.17 -5.91 -18.95
C GLY A 169 -6.63 -5.91 -19.42
N ALA A 170 -6.96 -5.02 -20.35
CA ALA A 170 -8.25 -4.96 -21.03
C ALA A 170 -8.05 -4.47 -22.47
N GLY A 171 -8.75 -5.08 -23.44
CA GLY A 171 -8.62 -4.73 -24.85
C GLY A 171 -7.19 -4.92 -25.40
N ASN A 172 -6.49 -5.98 -24.97
CA ASN A 172 -5.07 -6.23 -25.27
C ASN A 172 -4.09 -5.15 -24.79
N THR A 173 -4.52 -4.27 -23.88
CA THR A 173 -3.68 -3.25 -23.26
C THR A 173 -3.44 -3.58 -21.80
N ASP A 174 -2.20 -3.45 -21.35
CA ASP A 174 -1.83 -3.61 -19.95
C ASP A 174 -2.21 -2.34 -19.17
N HIS A 175 -2.91 -2.50 -18.03
CA HIS A 175 -3.33 -1.37 -17.18
C HIS A 175 -2.57 -1.34 -15.87
N VAL A 176 -2.39 -2.49 -15.23
CA VAL A 176 -1.57 -2.62 -14.02
C VAL A 176 -0.55 -3.72 -14.25
N VAL A 177 0.72 -3.40 -14.03
CA VAL A 177 1.82 -4.34 -14.25
C VAL A 177 2.67 -4.37 -12.99
N ILE A 178 2.86 -5.54 -12.40
CA ILE A 178 3.90 -5.76 -11.39
C ILE A 178 5.02 -6.50 -12.10
N ASN A 179 6.15 -5.85 -12.32
CA ASN A 179 7.26 -6.48 -13.03
C ASN A 179 8.02 -7.49 -12.14
N ALA A 180 8.97 -8.20 -12.74
CA ALA A 180 9.80 -9.18 -12.05
C ALA A 180 10.61 -8.62 -10.87
N ALA A 181 10.91 -7.31 -10.88
CA ALA A 181 11.59 -6.61 -9.80
C ALA A 181 10.63 -6.10 -8.70
N GLY A 182 9.32 -6.33 -8.84
CA GLY A 182 8.29 -5.86 -7.92
C GLY A 182 7.85 -4.41 -8.13
N ALA A 183 8.35 -3.73 -9.17
CA ALA A 183 7.89 -2.37 -9.48
C ALA A 183 6.47 -2.42 -10.04
N VAL A 184 5.64 -1.49 -9.57
CA VAL A 184 4.24 -1.35 -9.99
C VAL A 184 4.16 -0.29 -11.08
N GLY A 185 3.68 -0.69 -12.24
CA GLY A 185 3.36 0.16 -13.38
C GLY A 185 1.85 0.40 -13.48
N ALA A 186 1.50 1.61 -13.89
CA ALA A 186 0.12 2.04 -14.10
C ALA A 186 -0.04 2.60 -15.51
N GLY A 187 -1.08 2.17 -16.23
CA GLY A 187 -1.17 2.37 -17.68
C GLY A 187 -0.21 1.49 -18.48
N GLY A 188 0.14 0.32 -17.94
CA GLY A 188 1.06 -0.64 -18.57
C GLY A 188 2.44 -0.65 -17.90
N ALA A 189 3.49 -0.90 -18.69
CA ALA A 189 4.88 -0.98 -18.22
C ALA A 189 5.51 0.40 -17.90
N ASN A 190 4.71 1.32 -17.36
CA ASN A 190 5.15 2.65 -16.95
C ASN A 190 5.51 2.64 -15.46
N PHE A 191 6.79 2.42 -15.15
CA PHE A 191 7.31 2.33 -13.79
C PHE A 191 7.92 3.67 -13.35
N GLY A 192 7.52 4.17 -12.18
CA GLY A 192 8.05 5.42 -11.65
C GLY A 192 9.50 5.29 -11.19
N ALA A 193 10.21 6.42 -11.22
CA ALA A 193 11.52 6.57 -10.59
C ALA A 193 11.38 7.11 -9.14
N ALA A 194 12.47 7.04 -8.38
CA ALA A 194 12.50 7.56 -7.01
C ALA A 194 12.11 9.04 -6.98
N GLY A 195 11.24 9.41 -6.02
CA GLY A 195 10.74 10.77 -5.85
C GLY A 195 9.59 11.17 -6.78
N GLN A 196 9.17 10.31 -7.72
CA GLN A 196 8.01 10.58 -8.56
C GLN A 196 6.70 10.21 -7.86
N VAL A 197 5.63 10.90 -8.26
CA VAL A 197 4.26 10.64 -7.82
C VAL A 197 3.40 10.24 -9.01
N LEU A 198 2.42 9.36 -8.78
CA LEU A 198 1.47 8.99 -9.82
C LEU A 198 0.40 10.08 -9.92
N THR A 199 0.24 10.64 -11.10
CA THR A 199 -0.73 11.69 -11.38
C THR A 199 -1.78 11.19 -12.37
N SER A 200 -3.02 11.63 -12.22
CA SER A 200 -4.06 11.36 -13.21
C SER A 200 -3.85 12.23 -14.43
N ALA A 201 -3.90 11.63 -15.63
CA ALA A 201 -3.92 12.35 -16.90
C ALA A 201 -5.36 12.59 -17.41
N GLY A 202 -6.36 12.51 -16.53
CA GLY A 202 -7.77 12.51 -16.88
C GLY A 202 -8.26 11.15 -17.40
N SER A 203 -9.50 11.09 -17.87
CA SER A 203 -10.13 9.84 -18.35
C SER A 203 -9.67 9.40 -19.74
N ALA A 204 -9.00 10.28 -20.49
CA ALA A 204 -8.60 10.05 -21.88
C ALA A 204 -7.17 9.48 -22.01
N ALA A 205 -6.41 9.40 -20.93
CA ALA A 205 -5.03 8.95 -20.93
C ALA A 205 -4.70 8.17 -19.65
N PRO A 206 -3.77 7.20 -19.71
CA PRO A 206 -3.30 6.49 -18.52
C PRO A 206 -2.63 7.45 -17.53
N PRO A 207 -2.68 7.15 -16.22
CA PRO A 207 -1.96 7.92 -15.22
C PRO A 207 -0.44 7.87 -15.48
N GLY A 208 0.25 8.94 -15.14
CA GLY A 208 1.68 9.11 -15.41
C GLY A 208 2.47 9.37 -14.13
N TRP A 209 3.65 8.76 -14.02
CA TRP A 209 4.62 9.13 -13.00
C TRP A 209 5.23 10.47 -13.36
N GLN A 210 5.13 11.43 -12.46
CA GLN A 210 5.62 12.78 -12.64
C GLN A 210 6.53 13.14 -11.48
N THR A 211 7.61 13.86 -11.78
CA THR A 211 8.39 14.52 -10.73
C THR A 211 7.53 15.64 -10.16
N PRO A 212 7.27 15.67 -8.84
CA PRO A 212 6.57 16.80 -8.24
C PRO A 212 7.25 18.11 -8.61
N PRO A 213 6.49 19.19 -8.90
CA PRO A 213 7.09 20.49 -9.12
C PRO A 213 7.93 20.88 -7.89
N GLU A 214 9.15 21.35 -8.12
CA GLU A 214 9.99 21.86 -7.05
C GLU A 214 9.37 23.16 -6.53
N GLU A 215 9.07 23.24 -5.23
CA GLU A 215 8.44 24.44 -4.65
C GLU A 215 9.33 25.67 -4.81
N PHE A 216 10.65 25.48 -4.70
CA PHE A 216 11.68 26.48 -4.95
C PHE A 216 12.81 25.84 -5.74
N ALA A 217 13.25 26.50 -6.82
CA ALA A 217 14.42 26.04 -7.56
C ALA A 217 15.67 26.02 -6.66
N SER A 218 16.53 25.01 -6.84
CA SER A 218 17.86 24.98 -6.22
C SER A 218 18.62 26.30 -6.42
N GLY A 219 19.30 26.76 -5.39
CA GLY A 219 19.97 28.08 -5.36
C GLY A 219 19.09 29.25 -4.92
N THR A 220 17.76 29.07 -4.77
CA THR A 220 16.87 30.09 -4.19
C THR A 220 17.32 30.44 -2.76
N ARG A 221 17.30 31.73 -2.40
CA ARG A 221 17.67 32.21 -1.05
C ARG A 221 16.47 32.82 -0.33
N LEU A 222 16.21 32.41 0.90
CA LEU A 222 15.14 32.92 1.76
C LEU A 222 15.64 33.22 3.18
N LEU A 223 14.85 34.00 3.92
CA LEU A 223 15.08 34.33 5.33
C LEU A 223 14.32 33.37 6.25
N PHE A 224 14.96 32.89 7.30
CA PHE A 224 14.37 31.97 8.29
C PHE A 224 14.64 32.46 9.72
N GLN A 225 13.60 32.56 10.54
CA GLN A 225 13.70 32.97 11.95
C GLN A 225 14.05 31.75 12.82
N GLN A 226 15.27 31.24 12.66
CA GLN A 226 15.79 30.07 13.39
C GLN A 226 17.30 29.97 13.20
N THR A 227 17.99 29.26 14.10
CA THR A 227 19.46 29.19 14.09
C THR A 227 20.04 28.30 12.97
N ALA A 228 19.35 27.19 12.67
CA ALA A 228 19.76 26.18 11.69
C ALA A 228 18.91 26.25 10.41
N ALA A 229 19.52 25.99 9.25
CA ALA A 229 18.76 25.93 8.00
C ALA A 229 17.77 24.75 8.03
N PRO A 230 16.56 24.89 7.45
CA PRO A 230 15.64 23.76 7.31
C PRO A 230 16.26 22.61 6.50
N THR A 231 15.71 21.41 6.64
CA THR A 231 16.12 20.26 5.82
C THR A 231 15.96 20.58 4.33
N GLY A 232 16.98 20.24 3.53
CA GLY A 232 17.00 20.57 2.10
C GLY A 232 17.43 22.01 1.80
N TRP A 233 17.93 22.74 2.81
CA TRP A 233 18.54 24.06 2.68
C TRP A 233 19.92 24.09 3.35
N THR A 234 20.79 24.98 2.88
CA THR A 234 22.13 25.22 3.42
C THR A 234 22.20 26.64 3.97
N LYS A 235 22.70 26.82 5.20
CA LYS A 235 22.85 28.15 5.81
C LYS A 235 23.90 28.97 5.06
N ASP A 236 23.55 30.20 4.69
CA ASP A 236 24.49 31.14 4.13
C ASP A 236 25.24 31.86 5.26
N THR A 237 26.55 31.68 5.30
CA THR A 237 27.44 32.25 6.33
C THR A 237 28.17 33.51 5.86
N THR A 238 27.94 33.96 4.62
CA THR A 238 28.62 35.13 4.04
C THR A 238 28.05 36.47 4.49
N HIS A 239 26.85 36.47 5.07
CA HIS A 239 26.18 37.68 5.54
C HIS A 239 25.86 37.53 7.02
N ASN A 240 26.56 38.33 7.84
CA ASN A 240 26.40 38.37 9.28
C ASN A 240 26.42 39.83 9.75
N ASP A 241 25.54 40.18 10.69
CA ASP A 241 25.46 41.52 11.28
C ASP A 241 25.29 42.63 10.22
N LYS A 242 24.29 42.47 9.34
CA LYS A 242 23.97 43.39 8.24
C LYS A 242 22.50 43.78 8.25
N ALA A 243 22.22 45.00 7.78
CA ALA A 243 20.86 45.43 7.45
C ALA A 243 20.45 44.94 6.05
N LEU A 244 19.14 44.76 5.84
CA LEU A 244 18.57 44.45 4.53
C LEU A 244 18.17 45.75 3.80
N ARG A 245 18.46 45.81 2.50
CA ARG A 245 18.04 46.91 1.61
C ARG A 245 17.18 46.36 0.48
N VAL A 246 15.97 46.89 0.33
CA VAL A 246 15.11 46.59 -0.81
C VAL A 246 15.55 47.43 -2.01
N VAL A 247 15.76 46.79 -3.15
CA VAL A 247 16.14 47.42 -4.41
C VAL A 247 15.26 46.87 -5.54
N ASN A 248 15.11 47.61 -6.63
CA ASN A 248 14.39 47.17 -7.83
C ASN A 248 15.33 46.76 -8.99
N GLY A 249 16.64 46.69 -8.73
CA GLY A 249 17.68 46.30 -9.68
C GLY A 249 18.48 45.08 -9.21
N ALA A 250 19.67 44.88 -9.79
CA ALA A 250 20.55 43.78 -9.41
C ALA A 250 20.93 43.86 -7.91
N VAL A 251 20.72 42.75 -7.19
CA VAL A 251 21.07 42.65 -5.77
C VAL A 251 22.58 42.67 -5.58
N SER A 252 23.04 43.42 -4.57
CA SER A 252 24.46 43.53 -4.21
C SER A 252 24.62 43.73 -2.71
N SER A 253 25.83 43.51 -2.20
CA SER A 253 26.20 43.84 -0.82
C SER A 253 27.31 44.89 -0.80
N GLY A 254 27.28 45.82 0.16
CA GLY A 254 28.29 46.86 0.33
C GLY A 254 28.24 47.47 1.73
N GLY A 255 29.02 48.53 1.97
CA GLY A 255 29.21 49.14 3.29
C GLY A 255 30.27 48.41 4.14
N THR A 256 30.76 49.09 5.17
CA THR A 256 31.87 48.62 6.03
C THR A 256 31.52 48.54 7.51
N VAL A 257 30.45 49.19 7.96
CA VAL A 257 30.01 49.21 9.37
C VAL A 257 28.98 48.10 9.60
N ALA A 258 29.17 47.30 10.64
CA ALA A 258 28.26 46.22 11.00
C ALA A 258 26.96 46.78 11.63
N PHE A 259 25.84 46.07 11.48
CA PHE A 259 24.51 46.52 11.93
C PHE A 259 24.53 46.88 13.41
N THR A 260 24.99 45.97 14.26
CA THR A 260 25.05 46.20 15.70
C THR A 260 25.92 47.40 16.04
N SER A 261 27.07 47.59 15.37
CA SER A 261 27.94 48.76 15.56
C SER A 261 27.33 50.08 15.08
N ALA A 262 26.53 50.07 14.02
CA ALA A 262 25.84 51.27 13.56
C ALA A 262 24.77 51.72 14.56
N PHE A 263 24.06 50.75 15.15
CA PHE A 263 22.94 50.99 16.06
C PHE A 263 23.33 50.99 17.55
N ILE A 264 24.61 50.98 17.94
CA ILE A 264 24.96 51.27 19.35
C ILE A 264 24.73 52.76 19.68
N SER A 265 24.81 53.11 20.96
CA SER A 265 24.81 54.50 21.42
C SER A 265 25.99 55.26 20.82
N GLN A 266 25.69 56.23 19.95
CA GLN A 266 26.70 57.02 19.25
C GLN A 266 26.99 58.30 20.03
N ALA A 267 28.25 58.50 20.38
CA ALA A 267 28.68 59.76 20.99
C ALA A 267 28.54 60.90 19.96
N VAL A 268 27.96 62.02 20.39
CA VAL A 268 27.91 63.23 19.57
C VAL A 268 28.79 64.28 20.23
N SER A 269 29.96 64.51 19.63
CA SER A 269 30.88 65.55 20.04
C SER A 269 31.32 66.35 18.83
N GLY A 270 31.56 67.64 19.04
CA GLY A 270 32.02 68.53 17.99
C GLY A 270 32.49 69.86 18.54
N THR A 271 33.17 70.62 17.70
CA THR A 271 33.58 72.00 18.00
C THR A 271 32.82 72.92 17.07
N VAL A 272 32.17 73.95 17.62
CA VAL A 272 31.73 75.08 16.81
C VAL A 272 33.00 75.89 16.57
N GLY A 273 33.52 75.85 15.35
CA GLY A 273 34.82 76.45 15.01
C GLY A 273 34.96 77.88 15.52
N SER A 274 36.20 78.29 15.83
CA SER A 274 36.48 79.64 16.32
C SER A 274 35.99 80.72 15.35
N THR A 275 35.29 81.71 15.89
CA THR A 275 34.91 82.90 15.13
C THR A 275 35.75 84.08 15.61
N THR A 276 36.53 84.63 14.70
CA THR A 276 37.23 85.91 14.91
C THR A 276 36.38 87.00 14.26
N LEU A 277 35.87 87.91 15.07
CA LEU A 277 35.11 89.04 14.56
C LEU A 277 36.04 89.96 13.75
N VAL A 278 35.64 90.29 12.53
CA VAL A 278 36.27 91.35 11.74
C VAL A 278 35.61 92.69 12.03
N GLU A 279 36.32 93.80 11.77
CA GLU A 279 35.83 95.14 12.08
C GLU A 279 34.47 95.46 11.44
N SER A 280 34.17 94.91 10.26
CA SER A 280 32.86 95.05 9.61
C SER A 280 31.69 94.38 10.33
N GLN A 281 31.97 93.51 11.31
CA GLN A 281 30.97 92.83 12.13
C GLN A 281 30.79 93.50 13.50
N ILE A 282 31.59 94.52 13.83
CA ILE A 282 31.55 95.22 15.11
C ILE A 282 30.90 96.60 14.86
N PRO A 283 29.77 96.92 15.52
CA PRO A 283 29.24 98.28 15.46
C PRO A 283 30.27 99.31 15.94
N SER A 284 30.57 100.28 15.08
CA SER A 284 31.46 101.40 15.40
C SER A 284 30.89 102.19 16.59
N HIS A 285 31.69 102.31 17.65
CA HIS A 285 31.37 103.14 18.80
C HIS A 285 32.63 103.77 19.36
N THR A 286 32.52 104.97 19.91
CA THR A 286 33.63 105.72 20.50
C THR A 286 33.24 106.28 21.85
N HIS A 287 34.21 106.41 22.77
CA HIS A 287 34.02 107.11 24.03
C HIS A 287 34.73 108.45 24.00
N THR A 288 34.04 109.52 24.37
CA THR A 288 34.64 110.86 24.48
C THR A 288 34.89 111.20 25.93
N HIS A 289 36.13 111.59 26.24
CA HIS A 289 36.51 112.14 27.53
C HIS A 289 37.17 113.51 27.33
N ARG A 290 37.11 114.35 28.36
CA ARG A 290 37.71 115.69 28.32
C ARG A 290 39.15 115.59 28.80
N GLY A 291 40.09 115.87 27.90
CA GLY A 291 41.51 116.04 28.25
C GLY A 291 41.89 117.52 28.32
N TYR A 292 42.85 117.84 29.17
CA TYR A 292 43.46 119.17 29.23
C TYR A 292 44.75 119.15 28.41
N VAL A 293 44.90 120.04 27.41
CA VAL A 293 46.09 120.12 26.55
C VAL A 293 46.86 121.40 26.85
N SER A 294 48.15 121.28 27.13
CA SER A 294 49.06 122.43 27.26
C SER A 294 49.32 123.10 25.91
N VAL A 295 48.99 124.38 25.80
CA VAL A 295 49.49 125.23 24.71
C VAL A 295 50.87 125.78 25.10
N LYS A 296 51.81 125.67 24.16
CA LYS A 296 53.25 125.96 24.21
C LYS A 296 53.72 126.80 25.40
N GLY A 297 54.45 126.17 26.32
CA GLY A 297 55.25 126.85 27.36
C GLY A 297 54.96 126.51 28.82
N GLY A 298 54.03 125.60 29.13
CA GLY A 298 53.77 125.21 30.53
C GLY A 298 53.22 123.81 30.68
N SER A 299 53.57 123.13 31.77
CA SER A 299 53.05 121.82 32.16
C SER A 299 51.58 121.90 32.55
N ALA A 300 50.72 121.08 31.95
CA ALA A 300 49.31 120.99 32.31
C ALA A 300 49.17 120.22 33.63
N TRP A 301 48.89 120.94 34.71
CA TRP A 301 48.45 120.38 35.98
C TRP A 301 46.98 120.73 36.17
N PRO A 302 46.14 119.81 36.69
CA PRO A 302 44.73 120.07 36.94
C PRO A 302 44.61 121.03 38.12
N ASN A 303 44.74 122.33 37.88
CA ASN A 303 44.48 123.34 38.89
C ASN A 303 43.23 124.13 38.54
N SER A 304 42.12 123.70 39.12
CA SER A 304 40.89 124.47 39.23
C SER A 304 41.13 125.65 40.19
N GLY A 305 41.62 126.77 39.67
CA GLY A 305 41.63 128.02 40.41
C GLY A 305 42.74 128.99 40.05
N GLY A 306 42.39 130.02 39.26
CA GLY A 306 42.92 131.36 39.49
C GLY A 306 44.05 131.84 38.58
N GLY A 307 43.65 132.49 37.47
CA GLY A 307 44.21 133.78 37.07
C GLY A 307 45.64 133.80 36.54
N GLY A 308 45.86 133.30 35.32
CA GLY A 308 47.11 133.54 34.61
C GLY A 308 47.11 132.94 33.21
N GLY A 309 46.55 133.68 32.24
CA GLY A 309 46.93 133.72 30.82
C GLY A 309 47.15 132.44 30.00
N ALA A 310 46.89 131.24 30.52
CA ALA A 310 46.94 130.02 29.75
C ALA A 310 45.55 129.80 29.14
N THR A 311 45.45 129.93 27.82
CA THR A 311 44.26 129.50 27.06
C THR A 311 44.13 127.99 27.23
N ILE A 312 43.41 127.53 28.26
CA ILE A 312 43.10 126.11 28.46
C ILE A 312 42.10 125.72 27.38
N SER A 313 42.60 125.13 26.31
CA SER A 313 41.75 124.56 25.26
C SER A 313 41.27 123.20 25.74
N THR A 314 39.96 123.06 25.93
CA THR A 314 39.36 121.74 26.20
C THR A 314 39.25 121.01 24.87
N SER A 315 40.08 119.98 24.68
CA SER A 315 40.03 119.15 23.49
C SER A 315 39.27 117.87 23.82
N GLY A 316 38.24 117.55 23.05
CA GLY A 316 37.56 116.26 23.15
C GLY A 316 38.52 115.16 22.70
N LEU A 317 38.99 114.34 23.63
CA LEU A 317 39.74 113.13 23.30
C LEU A 317 38.73 112.02 23.10
N THR A 318 38.63 111.54 21.86
CA THR A 318 37.73 110.45 21.49
C THR A 318 38.58 109.22 21.25
N THR A 319 38.20 108.08 21.83
CA THR A 319 38.86 106.80 21.55
C THR A 319 38.74 106.45 20.07
N THR A 320 39.61 105.59 19.57
CA THR A 320 39.37 104.95 18.26
C THR A 320 38.11 104.06 18.32
N ALA A 321 37.51 103.79 17.16
CA ALA A 321 36.25 103.06 17.06
C ALA A 321 36.42 101.55 16.78
N THR A 322 37.67 101.07 16.75
CA THR A 322 38.03 99.74 16.25
C THR A 322 38.20 98.74 17.40
N GLY A 323 37.50 97.61 17.34
CA GLY A 323 37.64 96.51 18.29
C GLY A 323 38.92 95.67 18.11
N GLY A 324 39.30 94.90 19.14
CA GLY A 324 40.60 94.20 19.22
C GLY A 324 40.73 92.86 18.47
N GLY A 325 39.70 92.42 17.72
CA GLY A 325 39.79 91.22 16.87
C GLY A 325 40.06 89.89 17.59
N GLY A 326 39.65 89.75 18.86
CA GLY A 326 39.84 88.52 19.63
C GLY A 326 38.97 87.37 19.13
N SER A 327 39.58 86.20 18.92
CA SER A 327 38.83 84.97 18.66
C SER A 327 38.13 84.49 19.94
N HIS A 328 36.87 84.07 19.82
CA HIS A 328 36.21 83.28 20.85
C HIS A 328 35.63 82.00 20.24
N ASN A 329 35.44 80.98 21.07
CA ASN A 329 34.87 79.71 20.65
C ASN A 329 33.84 79.20 21.67
N HIS A 330 33.04 78.24 21.22
CA HIS A 330 32.13 77.49 22.06
C HIS A 330 32.35 76.00 21.79
N SER A 331 32.34 75.17 22.83
CA SER A 331 32.29 73.72 22.67
C SER A 331 30.85 73.26 22.48
N PHE A 332 30.66 72.23 21.67
CA PHE A 332 29.38 71.53 21.59
C PHE A 332 29.51 70.18 22.30
N ALA A 333 28.73 70.02 23.37
CA ALA A 333 28.57 68.75 24.05
C ALA A 333 27.08 68.37 24.01
N ALA A 334 26.79 67.18 23.49
CA ALA A 334 25.48 66.58 23.52
C ALA A 334 25.56 65.18 24.13
N ASN A 335 24.44 64.73 24.69
CA ASN A 335 24.30 63.35 25.12
C ASN A 335 24.40 62.42 23.90
N SER A 336 24.90 61.21 24.11
CA SER A 336 24.92 60.20 23.05
C SER A 336 23.52 59.92 22.53
N ILE A 337 23.41 59.71 21.22
CA ILE A 337 22.16 59.29 20.59
C ILE A 337 22.08 57.77 20.72
N ASN A 338 21.13 57.29 21.51
CA ASN A 338 20.89 55.85 21.63
C ASN A 338 20.11 55.35 20.41
N LEU A 339 20.80 54.64 19.52
CA LEU A 339 20.21 54.00 18.35
C LEU A 339 19.93 52.51 18.59
N ALA A 340 20.10 51.97 19.80
CA ALA A 340 19.99 50.54 20.08
C ALA A 340 18.54 50.08 20.01
N VAL A 341 18.11 49.75 18.79
CA VAL A 341 16.78 49.22 18.50
C VAL A 341 16.72 47.75 18.91
N GLN A 342 15.52 47.31 19.33
CA GLN A 342 15.23 45.88 19.46
C GLN A 342 15.28 45.22 18.08
N TYR A 343 15.79 43.99 18.01
CA TYR A 343 15.90 43.23 16.76
C TYR A 343 15.48 41.78 16.93
N VAL A 344 15.15 41.13 15.81
CA VAL A 344 14.85 39.69 15.72
C VAL A 344 15.84 39.07 14.75
N ASP A 345 16.53 38.03 15.18
CA ASP A 345 17.50 37.34 14.35
C ASP A 345 16.84 36.43 13.32
N VAL A 346 17.36 36.50 12.09
CA VAL A 346 17.03 35.62 10.98
C VAL A 346 18.32 35.17 10.29
N ILE A 347 18.32 33.95 9.75
CA ILE A 347 19.39 33.45 8.89
C ILE A 347 18.96 33.54 7.43
N ILE A 348 19.92 33.65 6.53
CA ILE A 348 19.70 33.37 5.11
C ILE A 348 20.04 31.90 4.88
N ALA A 349 19.20 31.19 4.14
CA ALA A 349 19.52 29.85 3.67
C ALA A 349 19.26 29.72 2.17
N THR A 350 20.07 28.91 1.51
CA THR A 350 20.01 28.59 0.08
C THR A 350 19.42 27.19 -0.10
N LYS A 351 18.43 27.04 -0.97
CA LYS A 351 17.83 25.75 -1.30
C LYS A 351 18.89 24.83 -1.93
N ASN A 352 19.06 23.63 -1.37
CA ASN A 352 19.89 22.57 -1.94
C ASN A 352 19.25 22.07 -3.23
#